data_AF-A0A4Q8R429-F1
#
_entry.id   AF-A0A4Q8R429-F1
#
_cell.length_a   1.000
_cell.length_b   1.000
_cell.length_c   1.000
_cell.angle_alpha   90.00
_cell.angle_beta   90.00
_cell.angle_gamma   90.00
#
_symmetry.space_group_name_H-M   'P 1'
#
loop_
_entity.id
_entity.type
_entity.pdbx_description
1 polymer ?
#
loop_
_entity_poly.entity_id
_entity_poly.type
_entity_poly.pdbx_seq_one_letter_code
_entity_poly.pdbx_strand_id
1 'polypeptide(L)'
;MSEDWQTKYGPRRVRRDPPTLEEAIFAAVGITDDLEQQAEIASALMGLPYEDVLAEVKKTARTSVRSATRVITGEQGAQRAVVVERRVVRRFGNDKRTGT
;
A
#
# COMPACT_ATOMS: atom_id res chain seq x y z
N MET A 1 -7.02 18.44 23.02
CA MET A 1 -7.35 17.04 23.36
C MET A 1 -6.06 16.39 23.82
N SER A 2 -5.96 15.96 25.09
CA SER A 2 -4.70 15.48 25.68
C SER A 2 -4.18 14.21 24.99
N GLU A 3 -2.87 14.16 24.73
CA GLU A 3 -2.15 13.04 24.07
C GLU A 3 -2.16 11.73 24.87
N ASP A 4 -2.48 11.80 26.16
CA ASP A 4 -2.33 10.68 27.09
C ASP A 4 -3.66 9.96 27.36
N TRP A 5 -3.73 8.69 26.93
CA TRP A 5 -4.77 7.75 27.28
C TRP A 5 -4.53 7.21 28.69
N GLN A 6 -5.48 7.44 29.60
CA GLN A 6 -5.43 6.87 30.95
C GLN A 6 -5.84 5.39 30.93
N THR A 7 -4.87 4.49 31.14
CA THR A 7 -5.15 3.06 31.32
C THR A 7 -5.10 2.68 32.80
N LYS A 8 -5.60 1.49 33.14
CA LYS A 8 -5.44 0.92 34.50
C LYS A 8 -3.97 0.72 34.94
N TYR A 9 -3.01 0.84 34.01
CA TYR A 9 -1.58 0.74 34.26
C TYR A 9 -0.85 2.09 34.12
N GLY A 10 -1.58 3.20 34.09
CA GLY A 10 -1.03 4.55 33.93
C GLY A 10 -1.26 5.18 32.55
N PRO A 11 -0.74 6.39 32.33
CA PRO A 11 -0.90 7.12 31.08
C PRO A 11 -0.11 6.48 29.94
N ARG A 12 -0.73 6.36 28.76
CA ARG A 12 -0.09 5.94 27.52
C ARG A 12 -0.25 7.00 26.45
N ARG A 13 0.82 7.30 25.73
CA ARG A 13 0.76 8.20 24.57
C ARG A 13 0.02 7.52 23.43
N VAL A 14 -0.96 8.22 22.84
CA VAL A 14 -1.72 7.74 21.67
C VAL A 14 -1.12 8.33 20.40
N ARG A 15 -0.75 7.48 19.44
CA ARG A 15 -0.28 7.96 18.13
C ARG A 15 -1.43 8.55 17.32
N ARG A 16 -1.26 9.83 16.98
CA ARG A 16 -2.01 10.68 16.04
C ARG A 16 -1.68 10.48 14.57
N ASP A 17 -2.39 9.64 13.82
CA ASP A 17 -2.33 9.66 12.35
C ASP A 17 -3.67 10.18 11.80
N PRO A 18 -3.78 11.49 11.45
CA PRO A 18 -4.98 12.02 10.82
C PRO A 18 -5.15 11.45 9.40
N PRO A 19 -6.40 11.36 8.90
CA PRO A 19 -6.64 10.86 7.55
C PRO A 19 -5.95 11.75 6.52
N THR A 20 -5.50 11.12 5.44
CA THR A 20 -4.89 11.78 4.29
C THR A 20 -5.91 11.97 3.16
N LEU A 21 -5.64 12.93 2.28
CA LEU A 21 -6.48 13.15 1.10
C LEU A 21 -6.52 11.91 0.19
N GLU A 22 -5.41 11.18 0.09
CA GLU A 22 -5.34 9.94 -0.70
C GLU A 22 -6.27 8.86 -0.15
N GLU A 23 -6.35 8.70 1.17
CA GLU A 23 -7.27 7.76 1.82
C GLU A 23 -8.74 8.16 1.62
N ALA A 24 -9.04 9.47 1.65
CA ALA A 24 -10.39 9.95 1.36
C ALA A 24 -10.79 9.70 -0.11
N ILE A 25 -9.88 9.93 -1.05
CA ILE A 25 -10.09 9.61 -2.47
C ILE A 25 -10.30 8.10 -2.63
N PHE A 26 -9.47 7.28 -1.99
CA PHE A 26 -9.61 5.82 -2.03
C PHE A 26 -10.98 5.35 -1.51
N ALA A 27 -11.47 5.94 -0.42
CA ALA A 27 -12.80 5.64 0.11
C ALA A 27 -13.93 6.05 -0.86
N ALA A 28 -13.82 7.24 -1.48
CA ALA A 28 -14.83 7.75 -2.41
C ALA A 28 -14.93 6.90 -3.69
N VAL A 29 -13.81 6.39 -4.21
CA VAL A 29 -13.77 5.45 -5.35
C VAL A 29 -14.56 4.17 -5.07
N GLY A 30 -14.60 3.72 -3.81
CA GLY A 30 -15.40 2.56 -3.41
C GLY A 30 -16.92 2.80 -3.39
N ILE A 31 -17.37 4.06 -3.54
CA ILE A 31 -18.79 4.45 -3.45
C ILE A 31 -19.36 4.80 -4.83
N THR A 32 -18.58 5.45 -5.69
CA THR A 32 -19.04 5.93 -7.02
C THR A 32 -17.90 5.95 -8.03
N ASP A 33 -18.21 5.76 -9.31
CA ASP A 33 -17.28 5.83 -10.44
C ASP A 33 -17.19 7.25 -11.06
N ASP A 34 -18.11 8.15 -10.71
CA ASP A 34 -18.11 9.53 -11.19
C ASP A 34 -17.07 10.38 -10.45
N LEU A 35 -16.14 10.97 -11.20
CA LEU A 35 -15.03 11.76 -10.65
C LEU A 35 -15.49 13.04 -9.94
N GLU A 36 -16.59 13.64 -10.37
CA GLU A 36 -17.14 14.84 -9.72
C GLU A 36 -17.75 14.49 -8.37
N GLN A 37 -18.53 13.42 -8.31
CA GLN A 37 -19.07 12.89 -7.04
C GLN A 37 -17.98 12.38 -6.09
N GLN A 38 -16.94 11.73 -6.62
CA GLN A 38 -15.78 11.32 -5.80
C GLN A 38 -15.12 12.53 -5.14
N ALA A 39 -14.96 13.63 -5.88
CA ALA A 39 -14.39 14.86 -5.36
C ALA A 39 -15.28 15.52 -4.31
N GLU A 40 -16.60 15.51 -4.50
CA GLU A 40 -17.57 16.02 -3.52
C GLU A 40 -17.46 15.25 -2.20
N ILE A 41 -17.50 13.91 -2.25
CA ILE A 41 -17.39 13.05 -1.07
C ILE A 41 -16.03 13.25 -0.36
N ALA A 42 -14.93 13.22 -1.10
CA ALA A 42 -13.60 13.38 -0.51
C ALA A 42 -13.39 14.79 0.09
N SER A 43 -13.95 15.84 -0.53
CA SER A 43 -13.92 17.20 0.01
C SER A 43 -14.70 17.31 1.31
N ALA A 44 -15.87 16.66 1.40
CA ALA A 44 -16.68 16.61 2.62
C ALA A 44 -15.98 15.83 3.75
N LEU A 45 -15.25 14.76 3.42
CA LEU A 45 -14.48 13.97 4.40
C LEU A 45 -13.27 14.75 4.95
N MET A 46 -12.58 15.51 4.10
CA MET A 46 -11.33 16.19 4.46
C MET A 46 -11.52 17.64 4.90
N GLY A 47 -12.67 18.25 4.62
CA GLY A 47 -12.91 19.67 4.84
C GLY A 47 -12.06 20.58 3.94
N LEU A 48 -11.69 20.09 2.76
CA LEU A 48 -10.86 20.81 1.78
C LEU A 48 -11.73 21.42 0.67
N PRO A 49 -11.26 22.44 -0.06
CA PRO A 49 -11.98 23.00 -1.20
C PRO A 49 -12.22 21.96 -2.29
N TYR A 50 -13.44 21.93 -2.83
CA TYR A 50 -13.84 20.99 -3.88
C TYR A 50 -12.89 21.01 -5.10
N GLU A 51 -12.51 22.20 -5.57
CA GLU A 51 -11.65 22.36 -6.75
C GLU A 51 -10.25 21.73 -6.56
N ASP A 52 -9.67 21.87 -5.37
CA ASP A 52 -8.36 21.31 -5.05
C ASP A 52 -8.43 19.77 -5.02
N VAL A 53 -9.51 19.23 -4.44
CA VAL A 53 -9.74 17.79 -4.37
C VAL A 53 -10.03 17.21 -5.76
N LEU A 54 -10.81 17.91 -6.59
CA LEU A 54 -11.13 17.50 -7.96
C LEU A 54 -9.88 17.37 -8.82
N ALA A 55 -8.92 18.29 -8.68
CA ALA A 55 -7.65 18.22 -9.36
C ALA A 55 -6.85 16.95 -8.98
N GLU A 56 -6.84 16.60 -7.69
CA GLU A 56 -6.13 15.41 -7.18
C GLU A 56 -6.85 14.11 -7.57
N VAL A 57 -8.19 14.05 -7.50
CA VAL A 57 -9.00 12.92 -7.99
C VAL A 57 -8.71 12.64 -9.47
N LYS A 58 -8.75 13.68 -10.32
CA LYS A 58 -8.44 13.55 -11.76
C LYS A 58 -6.99 13.10 -12.01
N LYS A 59 -6.05 13.46 -11.13
CA LYS A 59 -4.65 13.01 -11.21
C LYS A 59 -4.51 11.54 -10.81
N THR A 60 -5.19 11.11 -9.74
CA THR A 60 -5.23 9.72 -9.28
C THR A 60 -5.87 8.81 -10.34
N ALA A 61 -7.00 9.21 -10.92
CA ALA A 61 -7.66 8.47 -11.99
C ALA A 61 -6.75 8.26 -13.22
N ARG A 62 -6.03 9.31 -13.67
CA ARG A 62 -5.06 9.21 -14.77
C ARG A 62 -3.90 8.26 -14.47
N THR A 63 -3.41 8.26 -13.23
CA THR A 63 -2.32 7.37 -12.79
C THR A 63 -2.78 5.91 -12.71
N SER A 64 -4.01 5.67 -12.26
CA SER A 64 -4.62 4.33 -12.22
C SER A 64 -4.69 3.71 -13.62
N VAL A 65 -5.20 4.46 -14.61
CA VAL A 65 -5.26 4.01 -16.02
C VAL A 65 -3.89 3.66 -16.57
N ARG A 66 -2.87 4.51 -16.35
CA ARG A 66 -1.50 4.27 -16.84
C ARG A 66 -0.84 3.05 -16.19
N SER A 67 -1.18 2.78 -14.93
CA SER A 67 -0.65 1.62 -14.20
C SER A 67 -1.24 0.31 -14.73
N ALA A 68 -2.52 0.32 -15.13
CA ALA A 68 -3.17 -0.83 -15.77
C ALA A 68 -2.59 -1.18 -17.15
N THR A 69 -2.12 -0.19 -17.91
CA THR A 69 -1.51 -0.39 -19.25
C THR A 69 -0.08 -0.92 -19.20
N ARG A 70 0.57 -0.97 -18.03
CA ARG A 70 1.96 -1.45 -17.90
C ARG A 70 2.06 -2.98 -17.83
N VAL A 71 1.26 -3.69 -18.62
CA VAL A 71 1.64 -5.02 -19.10
C VAL A 71 2.73 -4.78 -20.15
N ILE A 72 3.99 -4.85 -19.73
CA ILE A 72 5.12 -4.85 -20.66
C ILE A 72 4.94 -6.11 -21.50
N THR A 73 4.40 -5.94 -22.71
CA THR A 73 4.48 -6.94 -23.76
C THR A 73 5.94 -7.10 -24.12
N GLY A 74 6.64 -7.94 -23.34
CA GLY A 74 7.86 -8.56 -23.80
C GLY A 74 7.52 -9.34 -25.06
N GLU A 75 8.32 -9.10 -26.09
CA GLU A 75 8.27 -9.70 -27.42
C GLU A 75 7.77 -11.16 -27.42
N GLN A 76 6.73 -11.42 -28.21
CA GLN A 76 6.15 -12.74 -28.44
C GLN A 76 7.22 -13.67 -29.04
N GLY A 77 7.84 -14.54 -28.23
CA GLY A 77 8.66 -15.64 -28.74
C GLY A 77 9.93 -15.98 -27.96
N ALA A 78 10.38 -15.18 -27.00
CA ALA A 78 11.58 -15.52 -26.24
C ALA A 78 11.28 -16.56 -25.14
N GLN A 79 11.39 -17.85 -25.47
CA GLN A 79 11.50 -18.93 -24.48
C GLN A 79 12.76 -18.70 -23.64
N ARG A 80 12.61 -18.11 -22.46
CA ARG A 80 13.76 -17.89 -21.56
C ARG A 80 14.02 -19.16 -20.78
N ALA A 81 15.14 -19.82 -21.08
CA ALA A 81 15.65 -20.92 -20.27
C ALA A 81 16.02 -20.40 -18.88
N VAL A 82 15.36 -20.92 -17.85
CA VAL A 82 15.73 -20.67 -16.45
C VAL A 82 16.72 -21.76 -16.04
N VAL A 83 17.99 -21.39 -15.90
CA VAL A 83 19.00 -22.27 -15.32
C VAL A 83 19.00 -22.05 -13.81
N VAL A 84 18.58 -23.07 -13.06
CA VAL A 84 18.65 -23.06 -11.60
C VAL A 84 19.87 -23.89 -11.19
N GLU A 85 20.88 -23.24 -10.64
CA GLU A 85 21.95 -23.95 -9.94
C GLU A 85 21.49 -24.34 -8.54
N ARG A 86 21.30 -25.64 -8.31
CA ARG A 86 20.96 -26.18 -7.00
C ARG A 86 22.19 -26.13 -6.09
N ARG A 87 22.20 -25.18 -5.14
CA ARG A 87 23.22 -25.13 -4.09
C ARG A 87 23.06 -26.32 -3.13
N VAL A 88 23.97 -27.29 -3.21
CA VAL A 88 24.04 -28.39 -2.23
C VAL A 88 24.76 -27.87 -0.98
N VAL A 89 24.00 -27.57 0.07
CA VAL A 89 24.55 -27.26 1.39
C VAL A 89 25.08 -28.56 1.98
N ARG A 90 26.41 -28.70 2.09
CA ARG A 90 27.02 -29.79 2.85
C ARG A 90 26.58 -29.62 4.31
N ARG A 91 25.84 -30.59 4.85
CA ARG A 91 25.64 -30.66 6.30
C ARG A 91 27.02 -30.92 6.92
N PHE A 92 27.59 -29.91 7.56
CA PHE A 92 28.66 -30.13 8.51
C PHE A 92 28.07 -31.00 9.62
N GLY A 93 28.48 -32.27 9.65
CA GLY A 93 28.17 -33.17 10.76
C GLY A 93 28.84 -32.61 12.00
N ASN A 94 28.05 -32.05 12.91
CA ASN A 94 28.54 -31.72 14.24
C ASN A 94 28.59 -33.03 15.03
N ASP A 95 29.78 -33.61 15.02
CA ASP A 95 30.26 -34.72 15.84
C ASP A 95 29.89 -34.55 17.32
N LYS A 96 29.44 -35.64 17.99
CA LYS A 96 29.68 -35.99 19.41
C LYS A 96 29.13 -37.41 19.69
N ARG A 97 29.97 -38.45 19.58
CA ARG A 97 29.76 -39.67 20.39
C ARG A 97 31.08 -40.15 20.99
N THR A 98 31.23 -39.78 22.25
CA THR A 98 32.14 -40.27 23.28
C THR A 98 31.95 -41.76 23.58
N GLY A 99 33.07 -42.47 23.81
CA GLY A 99 33.17 -43.80 24.47
C GLY A 99 32.66 -44.98 23.64
N THR A 100 33.28 -46.16 23.61
CA THR A 100 34.16 -46.87 24.57
C THR A 100 35.29 -47.59 23.85
#